data_AF-E2ALA2-F1
#
_entry.id   AF-E2ALA2-F1
#
_cell.length_a   1.000
_cell.length_b   1.000
_cell.length_c   1.000
_cell.angle_alpha   90.00
_cell.angle_beta   90.00
_cell.angle_gamma   90.00
#
_symmetry.space_group_name_H-M   'P 1'
#
loop_
_entity.id
_entity.type
_entity.pdbx_description
1 polymer ?
#
loop_
_entity_poly.entity_id
_entity_poly.type
_entity_poly.pdbx_seq_one_letter_code
_entity_poly.pdbx_strand_id
1 'polypeptide(L)'
;MHLATLAQSVETIKELITFGAKVDEEDNEGRTPLHYAAVPNENSEMIKILIQVCASTNKADKFGFTPPHIAAMNENSHNTGMLLSEGGDMTARTKDGDIALNFIIQCTPDALLQFKTRLDQAISLQVDRLNNVNCNLLLNFRPLISSSCREMDLMLCLVEQDQGHILKHLCESFLHLKWRCIRKFFVLNFLFHLIFVAFFTSFICVTYL
;
A
#
# COMPACT_ATOMS: atom_id res chain seq x y z
N MET A 1 -22.05 -15.70 14.70
CA MET A 1 -20.81 -15.03 14.24
C MET A 1 -20.78 -13.57 14.64
N HIS A 2 -21.69 -12.72 14.14
CA HIS A 2 -21.68 -11.27 14.44
C HIS A 2 -21.66 -10.92 15.93
N LEU A 3 -22.52 -11.53 16.75
CA LEU A 3 -22.54 -11.30 18.20
C LEU A 3 -21.25 -11.73 18.90
N ALA A 4 -20.66 -12.86 18.47
CA ALA A 4 -19.39 -13.35 19.00
C ALA A 4 -18.23 -12.40 18.65
N THR A 5 -18.25 -11.83 17.45
CA THR A 5 -17.30 -10.80 17.01
C THR A 5 -17.46 -9.51 17.81
N LEU A 6 -18.69 -9.05 18.03
CA LEU A 6 -18.98 -7.86 18.83
C LEU A 6 -18.54 -8.04 20.29
N ALA A 7 -18.76 -9.24 20.85
CA ALA A 7 -18.30 -9.62 22.19
C ALA A 7 -16.78 -9.90 22.26
N GLN A 8 -16.06 -9.79 21.14
CA GLN A 8 -14.62 -10.03 21.02
C GLN A 8 -14.16 -11.42 21.46
N SER A 9 -15.05 -12.41 21.45
CA SER A 9 -14.73 -13.76 21.92
C SER A 9 -14.11 -14.58 20.81
N VAL A 10 -12.79 -14.73 20.87
CA VAL A 10 -12.00 -15.50 19.90
C VAL A 10 -12.33 -16.99 19.97
N GLU A 11 -12.51 -17.52 21.17
CA GLU A 11 -12.80 -18.92 21.42
C GLU A 11 -14.13 -19.31 20.77
N THR A 12 -15.17 -18.52 20.97
CA THR A 12 -16.49 -18.78 20.37
C THR A 12 -16.47 -18.65 18.85
N ILE A 13 -15.70 -17.72 18.28
CA ILE A 13 -15.50 -17.62 16.82
C ILE A 13 -14.86 -18.90 16.28
N LYS A 14 -13.79 -19.38 16.93
CA LYS A 14 -13.09 -20.61 16.53
C LYS A 14 -14.03 -21.82 16.60
N GLU A 15 -14.79 -21.97 17.68
CA GLU A 15 -15.78 -23.05 17.81
C GLU A 15 -16.89 -22.93 16.76
N LEU A 16 -17.45 -21.74 16.52
CA LEU A 16 -18.48 -21.56 15.51
C LEU A 16 -17.98 -22.00 14.12
N ILE A 17 -16.71 -21.72 13.80
CA ILE A 17 -16.09 -22.12 12.54
C ILE A 17 -15.90 -23.64 12.47
N THR A 18 -15.51 -24.30 13.56
CA THR A 18 -15.42 -25.77 13.57
C THR A 18 -16.78 -26.44 13.38
N PHE A 19 -17.86 -25.79 13.81
CA PHE A 19 -19.24 -26.21 13.51
C PHE A 19 -19.72 -25.85 12.09
N GLY A 20 -18.86 -25.28 11.24
CA GLY A 20 -19.19 -24.95 9.86
C GLY A 20 -19.91 -23.61 9.69
N ALA A 21 -19.84 -22.70 10.67
CA ALA A 21 -20.35 -21.35 10.50
C ALA A 21 -19.60 -20.64 9.38
N LYS A 22 -20.35 -19.97 8.52
CA LYS A 22 -19.81 -19.15 7.44
C LYS A 22 -19.35 -17.80 7.98
N VAL A 23 -18.13 -17.43 7.63
CA VAL A 23 -17.43 -16.25 8.16
C VAL A 23 -17.98 -14.95 7.56
N ASP A 24 -18.42 -14.97 6.30
CA ASP A 24 -18.92 -13.79 5.56
C ASP A 24 -20.46 -13.72 5.52
N GLU A 25 -21.16 -14.38 6.44
CA GLU A 25 -22.62 -14.23 6.50
C GLU A 25 -22.99 -12.78 6.80
N GLU A 26 -23.94 -12.27 6.04
CA GLU A 26 -24.38 -10.88 6.10
C GLU A 26 -25.58 -10.78 7.04
N ASP A 27 -25.61 -9.74 7.86
CA ASP A 27 -26.78 -9.44 8.68
C ASP A 27 -27.87 -8.71 7.87
N ASN A 28 -28.93 -8.24 8.55
CA ASN A 28 -30.02 -7.51 7.90
C ASN A 28 -29.57 -6.18 7.27
N GLU A 29 -28.39 -5.67 7.58
CA GLU A 29 -27.80 -4.45 7.01
C GLU A 29 -26.73 -4.75 5.95
N GLY A 30 -26.51 -6.03 5.60
CA GLY A 30 -25.46 -6.44 4.67
C GLY A 30 -24.07 -6.47 5.31
N ARG A 31 -23.98 -6.35 6.63
CA ARG A 31 -22.72 -6.29 7.36
C ARG A 31 -22.22 -7.70 7.65
N THR A 32 -20.97 -7.95 7.28
CA THR A 32 -20.24 -9.15 7.69
C THR A 32 -19.69 -9.01 9.11
N PRO A 33 -19.33 -10.10 9.80
CA PRO A 33 -18.64 -10.04 11.09
C PRO A 33 -17.42 -9.11 11.08
N LEU A 34 -16.68 -9.04 9.96
CA LEU A 34 -15.52 -8.17 9.84
C LEU A 34 -15.86 -6.67 9.94
N HIS A 35 -17.06 -6.25 9.56
CA HIS A 35 -17.52 -4.86 9.80
C HIS A 35 -17.59 -4.54 11.29
N TYR A 36 -18.03 -5.50 12.11
CA TYR A 36 -18.10 -5.34 13.57
C TYR A 36 -16.72 -5.41 14.21
N ALA A 37 -15.80 -6.21 13.66
CA ALA A 37 -14.42 -6.25 14.14
C ALA A 37 -13.64 -4.96 13.85
N ALA A 38 -14.04 -4.22 12.81
CA ALA A 38 -13.45 -2.94 12.43
C ALA A 38 -13.78 -1.78 13.40
N VAL A 39 -14.85 -1.94 14.20
CA VAL A 39 -15.25 -0.98 15.25
C VAL A 39 -14.15 -0.88 16.32
N PRO A 40 -13.89 0.32 16.88
CA PRO A 40 -12.82 0.56 17.83
C PRO A 40 -12.95 -0.33 19.05
N ASN A 41 -11.85 -0.99 19.35
CA ASN A 41 -11.69 -1.85 20.49
C ASN A 41 -10.22 -1.89 20.91
N GLU A 42 -9.96 -2.37 22.11
CA GLU A 42 -8.61 -2.42 22.67
C GLU A 42 -7.71 -3.44 21.93
N ASN A 43 -8.31 -4.46 21.30
CA ASN A 43 -7.60 -5.61 20.75
C ASN A 43 -7.99 -5.93 19.30
N SER A 44 -7.11 -5.58 18.37
CA SER A 44 -7.20 -5.88 16.94
C SER A 44 -7.09 -7.37 16.57
N GLU A 45 -6.95 -8.25 17.56
CA GLU A 45 -6.79 -9.69 17.39
C GLU A 45 -7.97 -10.32 16.65
N MET A 46 -9.19 -9.80 16.86
CA MET A 46 -10.40 -10.28 16.20
C MET A 46 -10.33 -10.13 14.68
N ILE A 47 -9.81 -9.01 14.17
CA ILE A 47 -9.64 -8.80 12.73
C ILE A 47 -8.65 -9.83 12.15
N LYS A 48 -7.52 -10.08 12.83
CA LYS A 48 -6.53 -11.06 12.37
C LYS A 48 -7.11 -12.45 12.25
N ILE A 49 -7.87 -12.88 13.27
CA ILE A 49 -8.48 -14.21 13.26
C ILE A 49 -9.48 -14.33 12.13
N LEU A 50 -10.36 -13.34 11.95
CA LEU A 50 -11.33 -13.33 10.85
C LEU A 50 -10.62 -13.40 9.48
N ILE A 51 -9.52 -12.68 9.30
CA ILE A 51 -8.73 -12.72 8.07
C ILE A 51 -8.04 -14.08 7.89
N GLN A 52 -7.52 -14.69 8.96
CA GLN A 52 -6.93 -16.04 8.93
C GLN A 52 -7.94 -17.11 8.51
N VAL A 53 -9.23 -16.91 8.82
CA VAL A 53 -10.32 -17.80 8.39
C VAL A 53 -10.94 -17.37 7.07
N CYS A 54 -10.21 -16.57 6.28
CA CYS A 54 -10.55 -16.10 4.95
C CYS A 54 -11.80 -15.20 4.87
N ALA A 55 -12.06 -14.38 5.89
CA ALA A 55 -13.07 -13.33 5.81
C ALA A 55 -12.77 -12.35 4.66
N SER A 56 -13.79 -11.92 3.95
CA SER A 56 -13.65 -10.92 2.90
C SER A 56 -13.46 -9.52 3.50
N THR A 57 -12.30 -8.91 3.23
CA THR A 57 -11.94 -7.55 3.67
C THR A 57 -12.66 -6.43 2.92
N ASN A 58 -13.32 -6.76 1.80
CA ASN A 58 -13.86 -5.78 0.84
C ASN A 58 -15.37 -5.92 0.62
N LYS A 59 -16.06 -6.76 1.39
CA LYS A 59 -17.51 -6.84 1.36
C LYS A 59 -18.10 -5.49 1.76
N ALA A 60 -18.99 -4.97 0.93
CA ALA A 60 -19.69 -3.72 1.20
C ALA A 60 -21.06 -4.01 1.83
N ASP A 61 -21.43 -3.21 2.83
CA ASP A 61 -22.76 -3.25 3.43
C ASP A 61 -23.83 -2.66 2.51
N LYS A 62 -25.08 -2.62 2.96
CA LYS A 62 -26.18 -2.04 2.20
C LYS A 62 -26.01 -0.55 1.87
N PHE A 63 -25.05 0.16 2.45
CA PHE A 63 -24.77 1.55 2.16
C PHE A 63 -23.47 1.73 1.35
N GLY A 64 -22.81 0.63 0.99
CA GLY A 64 -21.55 0.65 0.27
C GLY A 64 -20.33 0.84 1.17
N PHE A 65 -20.50 0.83 2.50
CA PHE A 65 -19.38 0.90 3.42
C PHE A 65 -18.70 -0.47 3.51
N THR A 66 -17.39 -0.48 3.37
CA THR A 66 -16.55 -1.66 3.58
C THR A 66 -15.92 -1.62 4.99
N PRO A 67 -15.37 -2.73 5.52
CA PRO A 67 -14.69 -2.72 6.82
C PRO A 67 -13.61 -1.63 6.95
N PRO A 68 -12.77 -1.33 5.94
CA PRO A 68 -11.88 -0.18 5.96
C PRO A 68 -12.58 1.18 6.16
N HIS A 69 -13.75 1.40 5.55
CA HIS A 69 -14.51 2.64 5.79
C HIS A 69 -14.92 2.74 7.26
N ILE A 70 -15.46 1.66 7.82
CA ILE A 70 -15.93 1.63 9.21
C ILE A 70 -14.76 1.89 10.16
N ALA A 71 -13.60 1.28 9.94
CA ALA A 71 -12.41 1.51 10.76
C ALA A 71 -11.93 2.98 10.69
N ALA A 72 -11.93 3.57 9.50
CA ALA A 72 -11.53 4.95 9.28
C ALA A 72 -12.51 5.95 9.91
N MET A 73 -13.82 5.74 9.73
CA MET A 73 -14.88 6.57 10.32
C MET A 73 -14.84 6.59 11.85
N ASN A 74 -14.33 5.52 12.47
CA ASN A 74 -14.15 5.45 13.91
C ASN A 74 -12.76 5.92 14.38
N GLU A 75 -12.00 6.60 13.52
CA GLU A 75 -10.67 7.15 13.82
C GLU A 75 -9.65 6.11 14.30
N ASN A 76 -9.86 4.83 13.97
CA ASN A 76 -8.98 3.76 14.40
C ASN A 76 -7.88 3.50 13.37
N SER A 77 -6.80 4.29 13.46
CA SER A 77 -5.64 4.18 12.58
C SER A 77 -5.01 2.77 12.57
N HIS A 78 -5.02 2.06 13.71
CA HIS A 78 -4.41 0.74 13.83
C HIS A 78 -5.22 -0.33 13.08
N ASN A 79 -6.53 -0.40 13.30
CA ASN A 79 -7.42 -1.33 12.60
C ASN A 79 -7.49 -0.99 11.10
N THR A 80 -7.52 0.30 10.75
CA THR A 80 -7.50 0.76 9.36
C THR A 80 -6.23 0.30 8.65
N GLY A 81 -5.06 0.57 9.23
CA GLY A 81 -3.78 0.15 8.68
C GLY A 81 -3.68 -1.37 8.51
N MET A 82 -4.18 -2.13 9.48
CA MET A 82 -4.18 -3.59 9.42
C MET A 82 -5.13 -4.14 8.34
N LEU A 83 -6.35 -3.62 8.23
CA LEU A 83 -7.28 -4.03 7.18
C LEU A 83 -6.73 -3.72 5.77
N LEU A 84 -6.13 -2.54 5.59
CA LEU A 84 -5.43 -2.19 4.35
C LEU A 84 -4.25 -3.13 4.09
N SER A 85 -3.52 -3.51 5.14
CA SER A 85 -2.37 -4.42 5.03
C SER A 85 -2.73 -5.83 4.55
N GLU A 86 -3.96 -6.25 4.84
CA GLU A 86 -4.52 -7.56 4.51
C GLU A 86 -5.43 -7.50 3.26
N GLY A 87 -5.23 -6.48 2.42
CA GLY A 87 -5.90 -6.36 1.12
C GLY A 87 -7.24 -5.62 1.14
N GLY A 88 -7.46 -4.77 2.15
CA GLY A 88 -8.55 -3.80 2.15
C GLY A 88 -8.45 -2.81 1.00
N ASP A 89 -9.55 -2.60 0.29
CA ASP A 89 -9.65 -1.71 -0.87
C ASP A 89 -9.96 -0.27 -0.42
N MET A 90 -9.02 0.63 -0.64
CA MET A 90 -9.16 2.06 -0.34
C MET A 90 -9.87 2.85 -1.45
N THR A 91 -10.10 2.24 -2.62
CA THR A 91 -10.82 2.85 -3.75
C THR A 91 -12.30 2.50 -3.76
N ALA A 92 -12.73 1.65 -2.83
CA ALA A 92 -14.13 1.30 -2.64
C ALA A 92 -14.98 2.56 -2.45
N ARG A 93 -16.14 2.58 -3.10
CA ARG A 93 -17.08 3.71 -3.07
C ARG A 93 -18.33 3.37 -2.28
N THR A 94 -18.76 4.30 -1.45
CA THR A 94 -20.07 4.25 -0.79
C THR A 94 -21.17 4.48 -1.82
N LYS A 95 -22.43 4.26 -1.43
CA LYS A 95 -23.59 4.59 -2.26
C LYS A 95 -23.70 6.08 -2.60
N ASP A 96 -23.19 6.93 -1.72
CA ASP A 96 -23.16 8.39 -1.93
C ASP A 96 -22.01 8.80 -2.87
N GLY A 97 -21.14 7.87 -3.25
CA GLY A 97 -20.01 8.09 -4.15
C GLY A 97 -18.72 8.46 -3.44
N ASP A 98 -18.72 8.55 -2.11
CA ASP A 98 -17.53 8.83 -1.32
C ASP A 98 -16.55 7.65 -1.37
N ILE A 99 -15.27 7.97 -1.50
CA ILE A 99 -14.19 6.98 -1.62
C ILE A 99 -13.63 6.68 -0.22
N ALA A 100 -13.33 5.42 0.08
CA ALA A 100 -12.75 5.01 1.37
C ALA A 100 -11.50 5.82 1.74
N LEU A 101 -10.65 6.13 0.76
CA LEU A 101 -9.48 6.99 0.92
C LEU A 101 -9.82 8.37 1.53
N ASN A 102 -10.96 8.97 1.18
CA ASN A 102 -11.37 10.27 1.73
C ASN A 102 -11.56 10.17 3.25
N PHE A 103 -12.26 9.13 3.73
CA PHE A 103 -12.42 8.87 5.16
C PHE A 103 -11.08 8.60 5.85
N ILE A 104 -10.19 7.83 5.21
CA ILE A 104 -8.86 7.52 5.76
C ILE A 104 -8.03 8.80 5.93
N ILE A 105 -8.05 9.71 4.95
CA ILE A 105 -7.32 10.98 5.01
C ILE A 105 -7.90 11.89 6.09
N GLN A 106 -9.23 12.02 6.14
CA GLN A 106 -9.90 12.94 7.06
C GLN A 106 -9.82 12.48 8.52
N CYS A 107 -9.99 11.19 8.76
CA CYS A 107 -10.17 10.65 10.12
C CYS A 107 -8.91 9.94 10.66
N THR A 108 -8.01 9.45 9.79
CA THR A 108 -6.86 8.61 10.21
C THR A 108 -5.56 8.92 9.44
N PRO A 109 -4.93 10.10 9.63
CA PRO A 109 -3.72 10.46 8.91
C PRO A 109 -2.53 9.54 9.22
N ASP A 110 -2.50 8.90 10.40
CA ASP A 110 -1.42 7.96 10.77
C ASP A 110 -1.47 6.67 9.95
N ALA A 111 -2.68 6.20 9.60
CA ALA A 111 -2.84 5.04 8.72
C ALA A 111 -2.29 5.34 7.32
N LEU A 112 -2.44 6.58 6.85
CA LEU A 112 -1.88 7.05 5.58
C LEU A 112 -0.34 7.09 5.62
N LEU A 113 0.27 7.44 6.76
CA LEU A 113 1.72 7.39 6.93
C LEU A 113 2.26 5.95 6.93
N GLN A 114 1.54 5.01 7.54
CA GLN A 114 1.88 3.58 7.46
C GLN A 114 1.78 3.07 6.01
N PHE A 115 0.74 3.49 5.28
CA PHE A 115 0.60 3.20 3.87
C PHE A 115 1.77 3.76 3.05
N LYS A 116 2.16 5.02 3.28
CA LYS A 116 3.33 5.64 2.65
C LYS A 116 4.62 4.87 2.93
N THR A 117 4.84 4.47 4.18
CA THR A 117 6.04 3.68 4.56
C THR A 117 6.09 2.34 3.82
N ARG A 118 4.94 1.68 3.68
CA ARG A 118 4.83 0.44 2.88
C ARG A 118 4.99 0.69 1.40
N LEU A 119 4.50 1.83 0.90
CA LEU A 119 4.66 2.25 -0.48
C LEU A 119 6.13 2.35 -0.85
N ASP A 120 6.93 2.97 0.02
CA ASP A 120 8.38 3.04 -0.15
C ASP A 120 9.05 1.65 -0.14
N GLN A 121 8.57 0.70 0.65
CA GLN A 121 9.07 -0.68 0.68
C GLN A 121 8.71 -1.49 -0.58
N ALA A 122 7.58 -1.17 -1.21
CA ALA A 122 7.11 -1.84 -2.41
C ALA A 122 7.88 -1.44 -3.68
N ILE A 123 8.63 -0.33 -3.63
CA ILE A 123 9.54 0.08 -4.70
C ILE A 123 10.79 -0.81 -4.66
N SER A 124 10.70 -2.00 -5.25
CA SER A 124 11.80 -2.95 -5.33
C SER A 124 12.73 -2.68 -6.52
N LEU A 125 14.03 -2.73 -6.28
CA LEU A 125 15.05 -2.56 -7.31
C LEU A 125 15.50 -3.94 -7.80
N GLN A 126 15.11 -4.33 -9.02
CA GLN A 126 15.56 -5.58 -9.61
C GLN A 126 16.86 -5.33 -10.39
N VAL A 127 17.98 -5.78 -9.81
CA VAL A 127 19.28 -5.78 -10.48
C VAL A 127 19.41 -7.11 -11.23
N ASP A 128 19.33 -7.08 -12.55
CA ASP A 128 19.58 -8.27 -13.37
C ASP A 128 21.05 -8.68 -13.21
N ARG A 129 21.28 -9.83 -12.54
CA ARG A 129 22.62 -10.35 -12.23
C ARG A 129 23.45 -10.73 -13.46
N LEU A 130 22.85 -10.84 -14.63
CA LEU A 130 23.50 -11.26 -15.89
C LEU A 130 23.92 -10.09 -16.78
N ASN A 131 23.30 -8.91 -16.64
CA ASN A 131 23.65 -7.70 -17.38
C ASN A 131 23.69 -6.51 -16.40
N ASN A 132 24.85 -6.30 -15.76
CA ASN A 132 25.13 -5.24 -14.77
C ASN A 132 24.88 -3.78 -15.26
N VAL A 133 24.38 -3.61 -16.47
CA VAL A 133 24.09 -2.31 -17.10
C VAL A 133 22.61 -1.94 -16.98
N ASN A 134 21.71 -2.94 -16.90
CA ASN A 134 20.26 -2.70 -16.86
C ASN A 134 19.72 -2.89 -15.44
N CYS A 135 19.60 -1.80 -14.70
CA CYS A 135 18.78 -1.76 -13.48
C CYS A 135 17.33 -1.50 -13.89
N ASN A 136 16.47 -2.52 -13.81
CA ASN A 136 15.04 -2.35 -14.01
C ASN A 136 14.40 -2.04 -12.65
N LEU A 137 13.94 -0.81 -12.48
CA LEU A 137 13.13 -0.44 -11.32
C LEU A 137 11.72 -0.96 -11.57
N LEU A 138 11.24 -1.89 -10.74
CA LEU A 138 9.91 -2.45 -10.87
C LEU A 138 9.09 -2.03 -9.66
N LEU A 139 8.07 -1.21 -9.92
CA LEU A 139 7.12 -0.83 -8.89
C LEU A 139 6.14 -2.00 -8.74
N ASN A 140 6.30 -2.79 -7.69
CA ASN A 140 5.36 -3.86 -7.40
C ASN A 140 4.26 -3.26 -6.55
N PHE A 141 3.09 -2.96 -7.14
CA PHE A 141 1.94 -2.51 -6.36
C PHE A 141 1.21 -3.65 -5.64
N ARG A 142 1.57 -4.91 -5.90
CA ARG A 142 0.99 -6.10 -5.25
C ARG A 142 1.00 -6.09 -3.70
N PRO A 143 2.00 -5.52 -3.00
CA PRO A 143 1.98 -5.36 -1.54
C PRO A 143 1.07 -4.24 -1.03
N LEU A 144 0.62 -3.37 -1.94
CA LEU A 144 -0.15 -2.16 -1.64
C LEU A 144 -1.60 -2.24 -2.11
N ILE A 145 -1.86 -3.07 -3.11
CA ILE A 145 -3.10 -3.14 -3.85
C ILE A 145 -3.57 -4.59 -3.86
N SER A 146 -4.73 -4.83 -3.27
CA SER A 146 -5.45 -6.10 -3.42
C SER A 146 -5.73 -6.36 -4.89
N SER A 147 -5.66 -7.62 -5.33
CA SER A 147 -5.79 -8.04 -6.74
C SER A 147 -7.00 -7.51 -7.52
N SER A 148 -8.00 -6.93 -6.84
CA SER A 148 -9.19 -6.32 -7.43
C SER A 148 -9.03 -4.84 -7.80
N CYS A 149 -8.15 -4.10 -7.11
CA CYS A 149 -8.00 -2.66 -7.31
C CYS A 149 -6.95 -2.41 -8.40
N ARG A 150 -7.23 -1.52 -9.36
CA ARG A 150 -6.25 -1.17 -10.40
C ARG A 150 -5.37 -0.05 -9.87
N GLU A 151 -4.07 -0.15 -10.10
CA GLU A 151 -3.08 0.89 -9.77
C GLU A 151 -3.52 2.28 -10.21
N MET A 152 -4.14 2.35 -11.38
CA MET A 152 -4.65 3.58 -11.97
C MET A 152 -5.81 4.18 -11.18
N ASP A 153 -6.69 3.35 -10.60
CA ASP A 153 -7.83 3.84 -9.81
C ASP A 153 -7.35 4.46 -8.50
N LEU A 154 -6.33 3.85 -7.87
CA LEU A 154 -5.68 4.40 -6.68
C LEU A 154 -4.97 5.73 -6.98
N MET A 155 -4.27 5.81 -8.11
CA MET A 155 -3.60 7.04 -8.55
C MET A 155 -4.61 8.14 -8.89
N LEU A 156 -5.72 7.81 -9.54
CA LEU A 156 -6.81 8.74 -9.81
C LEU A 156 -7.43 9.24 -8.51
N CYS A 157 -7.72 8.35 -7.55
CA CYS A 157 -8.25 8.74 -6.24
C CYS A 157 -7.28 9.68 -5.49
N LEU A 158 -5.97 9.42 -5.53
CA LEU A 158 -4.98 10.31 -4.90
C LEU A 158 -4.95 11.70 -5.55
N VAL A 159 -5.16 11.78 -6.87
CA VAL A 159 -5.24 13.06 -7.59
C VAL A 159 -6.56 13.78 -7.30
N GLU A 160 -7.69 13.07 -7.28
CA GLU A 160 -9.01 13.62 -6.96
C GLU A 160 -9.07 14.19 -5.53
N GLN A 161 -8.36 13.58 -4.58
CA GLN A 161 -8.32 13.98 -3.17
C GLN A 161 -7.21 14.98 -2.82
N ASP A 162 -6.61 15.63 -3.82
CA ASP A 162 -5.49 16.58 -3.68
C ASP A 162 -4.28 16.03 -2.88
N GLN A 163 -4.10 14.71 -2.88
CA GLN A 163 -2.95 14.04 -2.24
C GLN A 163 -1.74 13.99 -3.18
N GLY A 164 -1.53 15.06 -3.95
CA GLY A 164 -0.40 15.18 -4.88
C GLY A 164 0.95 15.07 -4.20
N HIS A 165 1.04 15.33 -2.89
CA HIS A 165 2.27 15.17 -2.12
C HIS A 165 2.72 13.70 -1.98
N ILE A 166 1.78 12.75 -1.88
CA ILE A 166 2.10 11.30 -1.84
C ILE A 166 2.62 10.87 -3.21
N LEU A 167 1.98 11.34 -4.28
CA LEU A 167 2.40 11.08 -5.65
C LEU A 167 3.78 11.68 -5.93
N LYS A 168 4.01 12.94 -5.51
CA LYS A 168 5.31 13.60 -5.61
C LYS A 168 6.39 12.81 -4.85
N HIS A 169 6.09 12.37 -3.63
CA HIS A 169 7.00 11.55 -2.84
C HIS A 169 7.34 10.24 -3.56
N LEU A 170 6.35 9.56 -4.14
CA LEU A 170 6.56 8.36 -4.93
C LEU A 170 7.50 8.63 -6.12
N CYS A 171 7.28 9.74 -6.85
CA CYS A 171 8.13 10.16 -7.95
C CYS A 171 9.56 10.50 -7.49
N GLU A 172 9.72 11.18 -6.36
CA GLU A 172 11.02 11.53 -5.78
C GLU A 172 11.78 10.27 -5.34
N SER A 173 11.13 9.36 -4.62
CA SER A 173 11.68 8.06 -4.22
C SER A 173 12.11 7.25 -5.45
N PHE A 174 11.26 7.20 -6.49
CA PHE A 174 11.56 6.52 -7.75
C PHE A 174 12.76 7.14 -8.47
N LEU A 175 12.79 8.46 -8.63
CA LEU A 175 13.88 9.17 -9.31
C LEU A 175 15.19 9.02 -8.53
N HIS A 176 15.14 9.11 -7.20
CA HIS A 176 16.28 8.92 -6.33
C HIS A 176 16.87 7.51 -6.45
N LEU A 177 16.03 6.47 -6.46
CA LEU A 177 16.46 5.08 -6.65
C LEU A 177 17.06 4.85 -8.04
N LYS A 178 16.42 5.40 -9.09
CA LYS A 178 16.95 5.35 -10.47
C LYS A 178 18.31 6.05 -10.58
N TRP A 179 18.44 7.24 -9.98
CA TRP A 179 19.70 7.98 -9.93
C TRP A 179 20.79 7.20 -9.19
N ARG A 180 20.46 6.58 -8.05
CA ARG A 180 21.40 5.79 -7.26
C ARG A 180 22.03 4.64 -8.07
N CYS A 181 21.28 4.04 -8.99
CA CYS A 181 21.79 3.03 -9.91
C CYS A 181 22.70 3.61 -10.98
N ILE A 182 22.26 4.68 -11.65
CA ILE A 182 22.99 5.26 -12.80
C ILE A 182 24.24 6.01 -12.35
N ARG A 183 24.28 6.54 -11.12
CA ARG A 183 25.38 7.37 -10.61
C ARG A 183 26.74 6.69 -10.72
N LYS A 184 26.83 5.38 -10.45
CA LYS A 184 28.11 4.65 -10.54
C LYS A 184 28.64 4.62 -11.96
N PHE A 185 27.77 4.39 -12.95
CA PHE A 185 28.13 4.39 -14.36
C PHE A 185 28.47 5.79 -14.86
N PHE A 186 27.68 6.79 -14.48
CA PHE A 186 27.91 8.18 -14.86
C PHE A 186 29.27 8.70 -14.35
N VAL A 187 29.61 8.44 -13.09
CA VAL A 187 30.91 8.83 -12.51
C VAL A 187 32.06 8.11 -13.23
N LEU A 188 31.91 6.82 -13.51
CA LEU A 188 32.92 6.05 -14.24
C LEU A 188 33.16 6.62 -15.65
N ASN A 189 32.08 6.93 -16.38
CA ASN A 189 32.18 7.49 -17.73
C ASN A 189 32.78 8.91 -17.71
N PHE A 190 32.37 9.75 -16.75
CA PHE A 190 32.93 11.08 -16.57
C PHE A 190 34.45 11.04 -16.31
N LEU A 191 34.91 10.13 -15.45
CA LEU A 191 36.34 9.92 -15.20
C LEU A 191 37.09 9.46 -16.46
N PHE A 192 36.51 8.54 -17.23
CA PHE A 192 37.10 8.08 -18.49
C PHE A 192 37.30 9.24 -19.48
N HIS A 193 36.28 10.08 -19.67
CA HIS A 193 36.39 11.26 -20.53
C HIS A 193 37.42 12.28 -20.01
N LEU A 194 37.49 12.49 -18.69
CA LEU A 194 38.46 13.42 -18.10
C LEU A 194 39.92 12.94 -18.30
N ILE A 195 40.17 11.63 -18.17
CA ILE A 195 41.46 11.01 -18.46
C ILE A 195 41.81 11.17 -19.94
N PHE A 196 40.87 10.87 -20.83
CA PHE A 196 41.08 10.99 -22.29
C PHE A 196 41.45 12.41 -22.70
N VAL A 197 40.73 13.42 -22.17
CA VAL A 197 41.03 14.83 -22.43
C VAL A 197 42.41 15.20 -21.90
N ALA A 198 42.78 14.76 -20.69
CA ALA A 198 44.10 15.05 -20.11
C ALA A 198 45.25 14.43 -20.93
N PHE A 199 45.07 13.21 -21.46
CA PHE A 199 46.05 12.59 -22.36
C PHE A 199 46.20 13.37 -23.66
N PHE A 200 45.08 13.77 -24.29
CA PHE A 200 45.11 14.54 -25.53
C PHE A 200 45.74 15.93 -25.34
N THR A 201 45.40 16.64 -24.27
CA THR A 201 46.00 17.94 -23.98
C THR A 201 47.49 17.82 -23.69
N SER A 202 47.92 16.81 -22.94
CA SER A 202 49.35 16.54 -22.70
C SER A 202 50.11 16.21 -23.99
N PHE A 203 49.54 15.38 -24.86
CA PHE A 203 50.14 15.04 -26.16
C PHE A 203 50.34 16.27 -27.04
N ILE A 204 49.34 17.16 -27.12
CA ILE A 204 49.43 18.41 -27.88
C ILE A 204 50.51 19.33 -27.29
N CYS A 205 50.57 19.48 -25.96
CA CYS A 205 51.62 20.28 -25.33
C CYS A 205 53.04 19.75 -25.62
N VAL A 206 53.26 18.44 -25.62
CA VAL A 206 54.59 17.86 -25.90
C VAL A 206 54.99 17.99 -27.38
N THR A 207 54.02 18.02 -28.29
CA THR A 207 54.29 18.04 -29.74
C THR A 207 54.42 19.44 -30.32
N TYR A 208 53.79 20.45 -29.71
CA TYR A 208 53.71 21.81 -30.27
C TYR A 208 54.33 22.91 -29.39
N LEU A 209 54.80 22.56 -28.19
CA LEU A 209 55.44 23.48 -27.24
C LEU A 209 56.89 23.04 -26.99
#